data_AF-A0A4P6P8D5-F1
#
_entry.id   AF-A0A4P6P8D5-F1
#
_cell.length_a   1.000
_cell.length_b   1.000
_cell.length_c   1.000
_cell.angle_alpha   90.00
_cell.angle_beta   90.00
_cell.angle_gamma   90.00
#
_symmetry.space_group_name_H-M   'P 1'
#
loop_
_entity.id
_entity.type
_entity.pdbx_description
1 polymer ?
#
loop_
_entity_poly.entity_id
_entity_poly.type
_entity_poly.pdbx_seq_one_letter_code
_entity_poly.pdbx_strand_id
1 'polypeptide(L)' 'MPRPLKKPTPPADDDCCGGGACNPCVWDNYYARLQKWRIEQAQLREEEQQNNEEKPSQ' A
#
# COMPACT_ATOMS: atom_id res chain seq x y z
N MET A 1 -12.41 4.59 12.05
CA MET A 1 -11.28 5.28 11.39
C MET A 1 -10.27 4.23 10.95
N PRO A 2 -10.40 3.66 9.74
CA PRO A 2 -9.32 2.85 9.19
C PRO A 2 -8.11 3.77 9.03
N ARG A 3 -6.99 3.40 9.67
CA ARG A 3 -5.75 4.16 9.56
C ARG A 3 -5.23 3.85 8.15
N PRO A 4 -5.11 4.84 7.24
CA PRO A 4 -4.74 4.55 5.86
C PRO A 4 -3.42 3.78 5.84
N LEU A 5 -3.40 2.64 5.14
CA LEU A 5 -2.17 1.91 4.86
C LEU A 5 -1.14 2.92 4.33
N LYS A 6 0.00 3.04 5.03
CA LYS A 6 1.12 3.85 4.54
C LYS A 6 1.79 3.10 3.40
N LYS A 7 2.17 3.85 2.35
CA LYS A 7 2.90 3.29 1.22
C LYS A 7 4.15 2.57 1.73
N PRO A 8 4.35 1.27 1.42
CA PRO A 8 5.55 0.58 1.85
C PRO A 8 6.77 1.23 1.17
N THR A 9 7.86 1.36 1.92
CA THR A 9 9.13 1.85 1.40
C THR A 9 9.85 0.70 0.69
N PRO A 10 10.36 0.90 -0.54
CA PRO A 10 11.12 -0.14 -1.22
C PRO A 10 12.36 -0.52 -0.40
N PRO A 11 12.71 -1.81 -0.33
CA PRO A 11 13.97 -2.21 0.28
C PRO A 11 15.15 -1.63 -0.52
N ALA A 12 16.26 -1.34 0.17
CA ALA A 12 17.50 -0.99 -0.50
C ALA A 12 18.00 -2.18 -1.33
N ASP A 13 18.74 -1.91 -2.40
CA ASP A 13 19.34 -2.95 -3.23
C ASP A 13 20.33 -3.84 -2.44
N ASP A 14 20.99 -3.29 -1.41
CA ASP A 14 21.82 -4.03 -0.45
C ASP A 14 21.04 -4.98 0.49
N ASP A 15 19.74 -4.73 0.72
CA ASP A 15 18.88 -5.59 1.56
C ASP A 15 18.42 -6.83 0.77
N CYS A 16 18.51 -6.75 -0.55
CA CYS A 16 18.38 -7.90 -1.43
C CYS A 16 19.69 -8.69 -1.40
N CYS A 17 19.66 -9.92 -0.88
CA CYS A 17 20.83 -10.80 -0.79
C CYS A 17 21.29 -11.33 -2.17
N GLY A 18 21.56 -10.42 -3.12
CA GLY A 18 22.40 -10.56 -4.32
C GLY A 18 22.01 -11.58 -5.38
N GLY A 19 21.07 -12.50 -5.14
CA GLY A 19 20.87 -13.62 -6.07
C GLY A 19 20.02 -14.77 -5.54
N GLY A 20 18.89 -14.49 -4.89
CA GLY A 20 17.92 -15.53 -4.56
C GLY A 20 18.34 -16.52 -3.46
N ALA A 21 19.40 -16.23 -2.70
CA ALA A 21 19.86 -17.09 -1.60
C ALA A 21 19.00 -16.95 -0.33
N CYS A 22 18.38 -15.79 -0.11
CA CYS A 22 17.48 -15.57 1.03
C CYS A 22 16.02 -15.80 0.60
N ASN A 23 15.46 -16.93 1.05
CA ASN A 23 14.02 -17.16 1.06
C ASN A 23 13.49 -16.94 2.48
N PRO A 24 12.53 -16.02 2.69
CA PRO A 24 11.72 -15.31 1.70
C PRO A 24 12.40 -14.04 1.12
N CYS A 25 12.18 -13.79 -0.17
CA CYS A 25 12.65 -12.60 -0.87
C CYS A 25 12.03 -11.32 -0.27
N VAL A 26 12.86 -10.32 0.03
CA VAL A 26 12.41 -9.02 0.55
C VAL A 26 11.44 -8.33 -0.39
N TRP A 27 11.61 -8.54 -1.70
CA TRP A 27 10.74 -8.00 -2.74
C TRP A 27 9.35 -8.63 -2.74
N ASP A 28 9.20 -9.94 -2.50
CA ASP A 28 7.89 -10.58 -2.42
C ASP A 28 7.04 -9.98 -1.30
N ASN A 29 7.63 -9.80 -0.12
CA ASN A 29 6.96 -9.16 1.00
C ASN A 29 6.64 -7.69 0.72
N TYR A 30 7.54 -6.97 0.02
CA TYR A 30 7.28 -5.60 -0.42
C TYR A 30 6.10 -5.53 -1.42
N TYR A 31 6.08 -6.37 -2.45
CA TYR A 31 5.01 -6.41 -3.44
C TYR A 31 3.67 -6.81 -2.83
N ALA A 32 3.65 -7.78 -1.90
CA ALA A 32 2.44 -8.16 -1.17
C ALA A 32 1.84 -7.00 -0.37
N ARG A 33 2.70 -6.22 0.31
CA ARG A 33 2.27 -5.01 1.04
C ARG A 33 1.84 -3.89 0.09
N LEU A 34 2.56 -3.72 -1.02
CA LEU A 34 2.26 -2.71 -2.03
C LEU A 34 0.92 -2.97 -2.70
N GLN A 35 0.59 -4.23 -2.98
CA GLN A 35 -0.70 -4.62 -3.54
C GLN A 35 -1.86 -4.25 -2.61
N LYS A 36 -1.74 -4.58 -1.31
CA LYS A 36 -2.75 -4.18 -0.30
C LYS A 36 -2.94 -2.67 -0.24
N TRP A 37 -1.83 -1.93 -0.25
CA TRP A 37 -1.86 -0.46 -0.28
C TRP A 37 -2.58 0.08 -1.52
N ARG A 38 -2.33 -0.48 -2.71
CA ARG A 38 -3.00 -0.05 -3.95
C ARG A 38 -4.51 -0.28 -3.90
N ILE A 39 -4.95 -1.41 -3.37
CA ILE A 39 -6.37 -1.74 -3.22
C ILE A 39 -7.03 -0.76 -2.25
N GLU A 40 -6.46 -0.58 -1.06
CA GLU A 40 -7.04 0.33 -0.07
C GLU A 40 -7.03 1.78 -0.55
N GLN A 41 -6.00 2.22 -1.28
CA GLN A 41 -6.01 3.55 -1.90
C GLN A 41 -7.06 3.72 -2.99
N ALA A 42 -7.40 2.66 -3.73
CA ALA A 42 -8.51 2.72 -4.67
C ALA A 42 -9.84 2.85 -3.93
N GLN A 43 -10.06 2.01 -2.92
CA GLN A 43 -11.26 2.07 -2.07
C GLN A 43 -11.40 3.42 -1.38
N LEU A 44 -10.34 3.96 -0.79
CA LEU A 44 -10.36 5.28 -0.16
C LEU A 44 -10.71 6.40 -1.15
N ARG A 45 -10.20 6.35 -2.40
CA ARG A 45 -10.59 7.33 -3.41
C ARG A 45 -12.07 7.22 -3.78
N GLU A 46 -12.58 6.00 -3.90
CA GLU A 46 -14.01 5.74 -4.17
C GLU A 46 -14.88 6.21 -2.99
N GLU A 47 -14.48 5.89 -1.75
CA GLU A 47 -15.14 6.32 -0.51
C GLU A 47 -15.05 7.84 -0.30
N GLU A 48 -13.92 8.48 -0.62
CA GLU A 48 -13.75 9.94 -0.55
C GLU A 48 -14.63 10.65 -1.60
N GLN A 49 -14.75 10.11 -2.81
CA GLN A 49 -15.67 10.65 -3.81
C GLN A 49 -17.13 10.52 -3.36
N GLN A 50 -17.53 9.35 -2.83
CA GLN A 50 -18.87 9.15 -2.31
C GLN A 50 -19.15 10.07 -1.11
N ASN A 51 -18.29 10.09 -0.09
CA ASN A 51 -18.48 10.87 1.12
C ASN A 51 -18.39 12.40 0.91
N ASN A 52 -17.63 12.87 -0.09
CA ASN A 52 -17.57 14.30 -0.42
C ASN A 52 -18.86 14.81 -1.11
N GLU A 53 -19.63 13.93 -1.73
CA GLU A 53 -20.95 14.26 -2.30
C GLU A 53 -22.09 14.24 -1.25
N GLU A 54 -21.85 13.74 -0.03
CA GLU A 54 -22.85 13.63 1.05
C GLU A 54 -22.78 14.75 2.10
N LYS A 55 -22.01 15.81 1.89
CA LYS A 55 -22.07 17.04 2.70
C LYS A 55 -22.81 18.17 1.96
N PRO A 56 -24.16 18.20 1.96
CA PRO A 56 -24.85 19.44 1.72
C PRO A 56 -24.54 20.40 2.88
N SER A 57 -24.33 21.67 2.53
CA SER A 57 -24.18 22.83 3.40
C SER A 57 -24.82 22.71 4.79
N GLN A 58 -24.06 23.13 5.81
CA GLN A 58 -24.63 23.99 6.84
C GLN A 58 -23.98 25.36 6.76
#